data_AF-A0AAU4D7X1-F1
#
_entry.id   AF-A0AAU4D7X1-F1
#
_cell.length_a   1.000
_cell.length_b   1.000
_cell.length_c   1.000
_cell.angle_alpha   90.00
_cell.angle_beta   90.00
_cell.angle_gamma   90.00
#
_symmetry.space_group_name_H-M   'P 1'
#
loop_
_entity.id
_entity.type
_entity.pdbx_description
1 polymer ?
#
loop_
_entity_poly.entity_id
_entity_poly.type
_entity_poly.pdbx_seq_one_letter_code
_entity_poly.pdbx_strand_id
1 'polypeptide(L)'
;MTEYASGGKGAGTVPHVLDNPARASLTGPHAHFAERRGRVLRYPLDVSPWLGLPDDLDADDWADLAALAGPGAEVPVPAYSRGFPAGWEVTFDLAGVQLVDDGVAAAPDDEAVRLGPADVPEMLDLVERTQPGPFLPRTVELGTYLGIRRGGALIAMAGERLHPPGWTEISAVCTDPAFRGAGLATRLIHAVAHGIRERGETPFLHSAATNTSAIRLYESLGFRLRRTTRFMAARVPVVEAGEERVGA
;
A
#
# COMPACT_ATOMS: atom_id res chain seq x y z
N MET A 1 -9.27 26.91 3.60
CA MET A 1 -10.52 26.16 3.84
C MET A 1 -11.20 26.09 2.49
N THR A 2 -10.91 25.04 1.74
CA THR A 2 -11.38 24.89 0.36
C THR A 2 -12.21 23.62 0.35
N GLU A 3 -13.53 23.79 0.28
CA GLU A 3 -14.49 22.69 0.21
C GLU A 3 -14.26 21.91 -1.08
N TYR A 4 -14.02 20.60 -0.94
CA TYR A 4 -14.07 19.68 -2.05
C TYR A 4 -15.54 19.39 -2.36
N ALA A 5 -16.03 19.99 -3.45
CA ALA A 5 -17.35 19.71 -3.97
C ALA A 5 -17.45 18.22 -4.35
N SER A 6 -18.44 17.55 -3.76
CA SER A 6 -18.90 16.21 -4.12
C SER A 6 -19.35 16.18 -5.58
N GLY A 7 -18.46 15.78 -6.49
CA GLY A 7 -18.77 15.54 -7.90
C GLY A 7 -19.82 14.43 -8.06
N GLY A 8 -20.88 14.75 -8.80
CA GLY A 8 -22.11 13.97 -8.94
C GLY A 8 -21.96 12.59 -9.60
N LYS A 9 -22.94 11.74 -9.29
CA LYS A 9 -23.19 10.45 -9.95
C LYS A 9 -23.47 10.67 -11.44
N GLY A 10 -22.54 10.26 -12.31
CA GLY A 10 -22.73 10.19 -13.75
C GLY A 10 -22.14 8.90 -14.32
N ALA A 11 -22.94 8.19 -15.12
CA ALA A 11 -22.63 7.12 -16.08
C ALA A 11 -21.60 6.05 -15.69
N GLY A 12 -21.99 4.76 -15.74
CA GLY A 12 -21.15 3.60 -15.42
C GLY A 12 -19.73 3.69 -15.99
N THR A 13 -18.81 4.16 -15.17
CA THR A 13 -17.40 4.19 -15.44
C THR A 13 -16.90 2.75 -15.40
N VAL A 14 -16.22 2.32 -16.47
CA VAL A 14 -15.49 1.06 -16.46
C VAL A 14 -14.52 1.10 -15.28
N PRO A 15 -14.54 0.13 -14.36
CA PRO A 15 -13.63 0.10 -13.23
C PRO A 15 -12.18 0.17 -13.72
N HIS A 16 -11.39 1.07 -13.14
CA HIS A 16 -9.99 1.20 -13.48
C HIS A 16 -9.17 0.27 -12.59
N VAL A 17 -8.06 -0.28 -13.09
CA VAL A 17 -7.21 -1.23 -12.36
C VAL A 17 -6.69 -0.70 -11.01
N LEU A 18 -6.49 0.62 -10.91
CA LEU A 18 -6.09 1.31 -9.68
C LEU A 18 -7.22 1.58 -8.68
N ASP A 19 -8.47 1.24 -9.00
CA ASP A 19 -9.57 1.32 -8.04
C ASP A 19 -9.50 0.19 -7.01
N ASN A 20 -8.88 -0.93 -7.38
CA ASN A 20 -8.58 -2.06 -6.50
C ASN A 20 -7.17 -2.61 -6.79
N PRO A 21 -6.11 -1.83 -6.48
CA PRO A 21 -4.76 -2.13 -6.92
C PRO A 21 -4.20 -3.41 -6.26
N ALA A 22 -4.57 -3.69 -5.01
CA ALA A 22 -4.13 -4.89 -4.31
C ALA A 22 -4.69 -6.16 -4.95
N ARG A 23 -5.99 -6.20 -5.27
CA ARG A 23 -6.59 -7.30 -6.01
C ARG A 23 -5.97 -7.43 -7.39
N ALA A 24 -5.88 -6.34 -8.14
CA ALA A 24 -5.32 -6.36 -9.49
C ALA A 24 -3.87 -6.85 -9.53
N SER A 25 -3.07 -6.53 -8.51
CA SER A 25 -1.72 -7.07 -8.34
C SER A 25 -1.76 -8.58 -8.12
N LEU A 26 -2.56 -9.05 -7.14
CA LEU A 26 -2.65 -10.47 -6.75
C LEU A 26 -3.35 -11.36 -7.78
N THR A 27 -4.10 -10.78 -8.72
CA THR A 27 -4.64 -11.49 -9.89
C THR A 27 -3.78 -11.32 -11.15
N GLY A 28 -2.69 -10.58 -11.06
CA GLY A 28 -1.83 -10.18 -12.17
C GLY A 28 -0.35 -10.45 -11.85
N PRO A 29 0.54 -9.45 -11.96
CA PRO A 29 1.99 -9.62 -11.75
C PRO A 29 2.37 -10.31 -10.42
N HIS A 30 1.60 -10.10 -9.35
CA HIS A 30 1.84 -10.69 -8.03
C HIS A 30 1.04 -11.98 -7.77
N ALA A 31 0.49 -12.63 -8.81
CA ALA A 31 -0.27 -13.87 -8.64
C ALA A 31 0.50 -14.99 -7.91
N HIS A 32 1.83 -15.00 -8.01
CA HIS A 32 2.69 -15.95 -7.32
C HIS A 32 2.74 -15.76 -5.78
N PHE A 33 2.30 -14.61 -5.26
CA PHE A 33 2.12 -14.37 -3.82
C PHE A 33 0.70 -14.72 -3.33
N ALA A 34 -0.26 -14.98 -4.22
CA ALA A 34 -1.66 -15.00 -3.82
C ALA A 34 -2.04 -16.24 -3.00
N GLU A 35 -2.30 -16.04 -1.71
CA GLU A 35 -3.04 -16.99 -0.90
C GLU A 35 -4.54 -16.73 -1.05
N ARG A 36 -5.35 -17.77 -1.27
CA ARG A 36 -6.74 -17.64 -1.68
C ARG A 36 -7.69 -18.42 -0.76
N ARG A 37 -8.84 -17.80 -0.47
CA ARG A 37 -10.03 -18.49 0.02
C ARG A 37 -11.26 -17.88 -0.66
N GLY A 38 -12.01 -18.69 -1.40
CA GLY A 38 -13.08 -18.19 -2.28
C GLY A 38 -12.59 -17.09 -3.23
N ARG A 39 -13.26 -15.93 -3.18
CA ARG A 39 -12.87 -14.73 -3.97
C ARG A 39 -11.87 -13.82 -3.24
N VAL A 40 -11.56 -14.08 -1.97
CA VAL A 40 -10.61 -13.32 -1.15
C VAL A 40 -9.18 -13.75 -1.47
N LEU A 41 -8.31 -12.75 -1.65
CA LEU A 41 -6.88 -12.92 -1.84
C LEU A 41 -6.11 -12.19 -0.75
N ARG A 42 -4.95 -12.71 -0.36
CA ARG A 42 -3.98 -12.00 0.47
C ARG A 42 -2.55 -12.30 0.02
N TYR A 43 -1.62 -11.44 0.42
CA TYR A 43 -0.20 -11.76 0.43
C TYR A 43 0.15 -12.62 1.65
N PRO A 44 1.29 -13.34 1.63
CA PRO A 44 1.86 -13.92 2.83
C PRO A 44 2.12 -12.82 3.88
N LEU A 45 1.86 -13.12 5.15
CA LEU A 45 1.90 -12.13 6.23
C LEU A 45 3.29 -11.55 6.51
N ASP A 46 4.34 -12.19 6.02
CA ASP A 46 5.72 -11.70 6.08
C ASP A 46 6.14 -10.87 4.85
N VAL A 47 5.28 -10.80 3.82
CA VAL A 47 5.47 -10.01 2.58
C VAL A 47 4.67 -8.71 2.64
N SER A 48 3.36 -8.79 2.89
CA SER A 48 2.47 -7.62 2.88
C SER A 48 1.18 -7.85 3.65
N PRO A 49 0.61 -6.84 4.34
CA PRO A 49 -0.67 -7.01 5.02
C PRO A 49 -1.88 -6.88 4.07
N TRP A 50 -1.69 -6.42 2.82
CA TRP A 50 -2.79 -6.04 1.94
C TRP A 50 -3.64 -7.21 1.46
N LEU A 51 -4.92 -6.93 1.24
CA LEU A 51 -5.91 -7.88 0.76
C LEU A 51 -6.40 -7.53 -0.65
N GLY A 52 -6.67 -8.55 -1.46
CA GLY A 52 -7.32 -8.44 -2.76
C GLY A 52 -8.79 -8.86 -2.69
N LEU A 53 -9.64 -7.98 -2.14
CA LEU A 53 -11.07 -8.23 -1.94
C LEU A 53 -11.88 -7.91 -3.21
N PRO A 54 -12.96 -8.63 -3.53
CA PRO A 54 -13.85 -8.28 -4.65
C PRO A 54 -14.47 -6.89 -4.43
N ASP A 55 -14.81 -6.17 -5.51
CA ASP A 55 -15.41 -4.83 -5.42
C ASP A 55 -16.84 -4.88 -4.84
N ASP A 56 -17.49 -6.04 -4.96
CA ASP A 56 -18.82 -6.38 -4.51
C ASP A 56 -18.77 -7.47 -3.42
N LEU A 57 -18.13 -7.16 -2.28
CA LEU A 57 -18.11 -8.08 -1.14
C LEU A 57 -19.52 -8.48 -0.71
N ASP A 58 -19.74 -9.79 -0.60
CA ASP A 58 -20.93 -10.39 -0.03
C ASP A 58 -20.63 -11.08 1.32
N ALA A 59 -21.65 -11.69 1.92
CA ALA A 59 -21.53 -12.36 3.22
C ALA A 59 -20.54 -13.54 3.21
N ASP A 60 -20.45 -14.26 2.09
CA ASP A 60 -19.55 -15.41 1.95
C ASP A 60 -18.09 -14.92 1.86
N ASP A 61 -17.83 -13.81 1.17
CA ASP A 61 -16.50 -13.21 1.14
C ASP A 61 -16.05 -12.73 2.53
N TRP A 62 -16.95 -12.18 3.35
CA TRP A 62 -16.64 -11.80 4.73
C TRP A 62 -16.35 -13.01 5.61
N ALA A 63 -17.09 -14.11 5.43
CA ALA A 63 -16.82 -15.37 6.13
C ALA A 63 -15.47 -15.97 5.71
N ASP A 64 -15.15 -15.93 4.41
CA ASP A 64 -13.86 -16.37 3.89
C ASP A 64 -12.72 -15.49 4.39
N LEU A 65 -12.90 -14.17 4.43
CA LEU A 65 -11.89 -13.28 5.00
C LEU A 65 -11.64 -13.57 6.47
N ALA A 66 -12.70 -13.74 7.27
CA ALA A 66 -12.58 -14.09 8.69
C ALA A 66 -11.81 -15.41 8.87
N ALA A 67 -12.13 -16.41 8.07
CA ALA A 67 -11.50 -17.72 8.18
C ALA A 67 -10.07 -17.78 7.62
N LEU A 68 -9.72 -16.88 6.69
CA LEU A 68 -8.37 -16.73 6.16
C LEU A 68 -7.45 -15.95 7.11
N ALA A 69 -7.98 -14.93 7.78
CA ALA A 69 -7.23 -14.10 8.72
C ALA A 69 -7.14 -14.70 10.13
N GLY A 70 -8.17 -15.43 10.56
CA GLY A 70 -8.30 -16.00 11.90
C GLY A 70 -9.01 -15.07 12.89
N PRO A 71 -9.61 -15.63 13.95
CA PRO A 71 -10.38 -14.86 14.93
C PRO A 71 -9.51 -13.84 15.66
N GLY A 72 -10.02 -12.62 15.84
CA GLY A 72 -9.32 -11.53 16.52
C GLY A 72 -8.18 -10.89 15.72
N ALA A 73 -7.85 -11.39 14.54
CA ALA A 73 -6.86 -10.77 13.67
C ALA A 73 -7.33 -9.40 13.18
N GLU A 74 -6.42 -8.44 13.07
CA GLU A 74 -6.68 -7.17 12.41
C GLU A 74 -6.31 -7.28 10.93
N VAL A 75 -7.20 -6.82 10.04
CA VAL A 75 -6.99 -6.87 8.59
C VAL A 75 -7.21 -5.50 7.94
N PRO A 76 -6.34 -5.08 7.00
CA PRO A 76 -6.56 -3.85 6.25
C PRO A 76 -7.59 -4.06 5.14
N VAL A 77 -8.60 -3.20 5.10
CA VAL A 77 -9.68 -3.20 4.10
C VAL A 77 -9.69 -1.86 3.37
N PRO A 78 -8.65 -1.55 2.56
CA PRO A 78 -8.54 -0.28 1.87
C PRO A 78 -9.59 -0.14 0.77
N ALA A 79 -9.95 1.10 0.43
CA ALA A 79 -10.89 1.46 -0.64
C ALA A 79 -12.34 0.92 -0.46
N TYR A 80 -12.68 0.36 0.70
CA TYR A 80 -14.03 -0.04 1.03
C TYR A 80 -14.85 1.11 1.64
N SER A 81 -16.15 1.18 1.32
CA SER A 81 -17.03 2.27 1.79
C SER A 81 -18.44 1.83 2.18
N ARG A 82 -18.76 0.53 2.05
CA ARG A 82 -20.13 0.00 2.21
C ARG A 82 -20.47 -0.45 3.64
N GLY A 83 -19.60 -0.19 4.62
CA GLY A 83 -19.80 -0.55 6.03
C GLY A 83 -19.48 -2.02 6.34
N PHE A 84 -18.98 -2.31 7.54
CA PHE A 84 -18.58 -3.66 7.93
C PHE A 84 -19.79 -4.48 8.43
N PRO A 85 -19.79 -5.82 8.27
CA PRO A 85 -20.83 -6.68 8.84
C PRO A 85 -20.88 -6.60 10.37
N ALA A 86 -22.00 -7.03 10.96
CA ALA A 86 -22.14 -7.12 12.41
C ALA A 86 -21.01 -7.98 13.02
N GLY A 87 -20.49 -7.55 14.18
CA GLY A 87 -19.42 -8.23 14.90
C GLY A 87 -18.00 -7.84 14.48
N TRP A 88 -17.82 -7.20 13.32
CA TRP A 88 -16.53 -6.65 12.91
C TRP A 88 -16.32 -5.29 13.59
N GLU A 89 -15.17 -5.12 14.24
CA GLU A 89 -14.79 -3.86 14.88
C GLU A 89 -13.89 -3.07 13.93
N VAL A 90 -14.26 -1.84 13.57
CA VAL A 90 -13.35 -0.95 12.83
C VAL A 90 -12.29 -0.43 13.77
N THR A 91 -11.04 -0.82 13.57
CA THR A 91 -9.90 -0.45 14.44
C THR A 91 -9.08 0.71 13.87
N PHE A 92 -9.19 0.96 12.57
CA PHE A 92 -8.48 2.05 11.91
C PHE A 92 -9.32 2.63 10.77
N ASP A 93 -9.30 3.95 10.63
CA ASP A 93 -9.99 4.66 9.57
C ASP A 93 -9.30 6.00 9.27
N LEU A 94 -8.69 6.10 8.09
CA LEU A 94 -7.94 7.26 7.65
C LEU A 94 -8.30 7.63 6.21
N ALA A 95 -8.58 8.91 5.99
CA ALA A 95 -8.72 9.44 4.63
C ALA A 95 -7.38 9.36 3.89
N GLY A 96 -7.42 8.86 2.66
CA GLY A 96 -6.26 8.71 1.79
C GLY A 96 -6.47 9.39 0.44
N VAL A 97 -5.35 9.61 -0.25
CA VAL A 97 -5.32 10.06 -1.64
C VAL A 97 -4.49 9.10 -2.47
N GLN A 98 -4.88 8.93 -3.72
CA GLN A 98 -4.11 8.22 -4.72
C GLN A 98 -3.66 9.22 -5.77
N LEU A 99 -2.36 9.23 -6.06
CA LEU A 99 -1.75 10.07 -7.07
C LEU A 99 -1.14 9.20 -8.16
N VAL A 100 -1.16 9.70 -9.39
CA VAL A 100 -0.60 9.03 -10.58
C VAL A 100 0.39 9.93 -11.28
N ASP A 101 1.35 9.33 -11.96
CA ASP A 101 2.28 10.06 -12.82
C ASP A 101 1.53 10.90 -13.87
N ASP A 102 1.89 12.19 -13.96
CA ASP A 102 1.39 13.18 -14.92
C ASP A 102 2.54 14.00 -15.52
N GLY A 103 3.68 13.35 -15.76
CA GLY A 103 4.89 14.00 -16.24
C GLY A 103 5.98 14.09 -15.19
N VAL A 104 6.09 13.08 -14.33
CA VAL A 104 7.21 12.96 -13.38
C VAL A 104 8.54 13.11 -14.09
N ALA A 105 9.47 13.89 -13.55
CA ALA A 105 10.80 14.08 -14.10
C ALA A 105 11.73 12.90 -13.76
N ALA A 106 11.29 11.69 -14.11
CA ALA A 106 11.96 10.44 -13.81
C ALA A 106 13.38 10.40 -14.40
N ALA A 107 14.37 10.19 -13.53
CA ALA A 107 15.78 10.14 -13.88
C ALA A 107 16.51 9.19 -12.93
N PRO A 108 17.56 8.49 -13.38
CA PRO A 108 18.40 7.68 -12.51
C PRO A 108 19.13 8.56 -11.49
N ASP A 109 19.68 7.94 -10.45
CA ASP A 109 20.53 8.61 -9.47
C ASP A 109 21.81 7.79 -9.27
N ASP A 110 22.96 8.38 -9.55
CA ASP A 110 24.26 7.70 -9.52
C ASP A 110 24.68 7.23 -8.12
N GLU A 111 24.12 7.81 -7.05
CA GLU A 111 24.39 7.36 -5.67
C GLU A 111 23.42 6.29 -5.19
N ALA A 112 22.29 6.10 -5.88
CA ALA A 112 21.28 5.14 -5.47
C ALA A 112 21.75 3.71 -5.79
N VAL A 113 21.85 2.89 -4.75
CA VAL A 113 22.19 1.48 -4.87
C VAL A 113 20.94 0.62 -4.77
N ARG A 114 20.90 -0.48 -5.53
CA ARG A 114 19.83 -1.47 -5.42
C ARG A 114 19.95 -2.22 -4.09
N LEU A 115 18.86 -2.26 -3.34
CA LEU A 115 18.75 -3.01 -2.09
C LEU A 115 18.14 -4.39 -2.37
N GLY A 116 18.59 -5.40 -1.61
CA GLY A 116 18.09 -6.76 -1.74
C GLY A 116 17.93 -7.47 -0.38
N PRO A 117 17.74 -8.80 -0.39
CA PRO A 117 17.52 -9.57 0.84
C PRO A 117 18.60 -9.41 1.91
N ALA A 118 19.85 -9.16 1.52
CA ALA A 118 20.95 -8.92 2.45
C ALA A 118 20.84 -7.58 3.21
N ASP A 119 20.13 -6.59 2.64
CA ASP A 119 19.95 -5.27 3.24
C ASP A 119 18.73 -5.22 4.20
N VAL A 120 17.88 -6.25 4.22
CA VAL A 120 16.62 -6.27 4.99
C VAL A 120 16.80 -5.87 6.47
N PRO A 121 17.84 -6.31 7.20
CA PRO A 121 18.07 -5.85 8.56
C PRO A 121 18.22 -4.31 8.67
N GLU A 122 18.98 -3.69 7.77
CA GLU A 122 19.15 -2.22 7.74
C GLU A 122 17.89 -1.50 7.25
N MET A 123 17.16 -2.10 6.31
CA MET A 123 15.88 -1.55 5.83
C MET A 123 14.83 -1.51 6.95
N LEU A 124 14.72 -2.59 7.72
CA LEU A 124 13.80 -2.68 8.86
C LEU A 124 14.19 -1.68 9.96
N ASP A 125 15.48 -1.56 10.27
CA ASP A 125 15.99 -0.57 11.23
C ASP A 125 15.65 0.88 10.79
N LEU A 126 15.84 1.22 9.51
CA LEU A 126 15.45 2.53 8.98
C LEU A 126 13.92 2.74 9.03
N VAL A 127 13.12 1.71 8.69
CA VAL A 127 11.65 1.75 8.78
C VAL A 127 11.20 2.00 10.21
N GLU A 128 11.80 1.33 11.19
CA GLU A 128 11.45 1.51 12.61
C GLU A 128 11.64 2.97 13.05
N ARG A 129 12.72 3.62 12.62
CA ARG A 129 12.97 5.03 12.95
C ARG A 129 12.11 6.04 12.19
N THR A 130 11.57 5.67 11.04
CA THR A 130 10.94 6.63 10.10
C THR A 130 9.46 6.41 9.84
N GLN A 131 8.95 5.23 10.14
CA GLN A 131 7.53 4.84 10.04
C GLN A 131 6.89 5.19 8.67
N PRO A 132 7.45 4.77 7.52
CA PRO A 132 6.92 5.09 6.18
C PRO A 132 5.64 4.30 5.80
N GLY A 133 5.11 3.50 6.73
CA GLY A 133 4.05 2.52 6.48
C GLY A 133 4.57 1.09 6.59
N PRO A 134 3.72 0.09 6.32
CA PRO A 134 4.06 -1.32 6.51
C PRO A 134 5.27 -1.74 5.67
N PHE A 135 6.27 -2.33 6.34
CA PHE A 135 7.40 -3.00 5.72
C PHE A 135 7.80 -4.18 6.61
N LEU A 136 7.86 -5.36 6.02
CA LEU A 136 7.99 -6.67 6.67
C LEU A 136 9.23 -7.39 6.11
N PRO A 137 9.68 -8.50 6.72
CA PRO A 137 10.95 -9.16 6.36
C PRO A 137 11.09 -9.53 4.87
N ARG A 138 9.97 -9.80 4.18
CA ARG A 138 9.95 -10.16 2.76
C ARG A 138 9.29 -9.11 1.87
N THR A 139 8.98 -7.91 2.39
CA THR A 139 8.41 -6.82 1.57
C THR A 139 9.35 -6.41 0.43
N VAL A 140 10.66 -6.57 0.61
CA VAL A 140 11.66 -6.34 -0.46
C VAL A 140 11.42 -7.20 -1.72
N GLU A 141 10.71 -8.32 -1.60
CA GLU A 141 10.38 -9.20 -2.74
C GLU A 141 9.28 -8.61 -3.66
N LEU A 142 8.56 -7.57 -3.23
CA LEU A 142 7.49 -6.94 -4.02
C LEU A 142 7.99 -6.13 -5.21
N GLY A 143 9.28 -5.85 -5.31
CA GLY A 143 9.84 -5.14 -6.46
C GLY A 143 11.23 -4.56 -6.20
N THR A 144 11.58 -3.52 -6.94
CA THR A 144 12.87 -2.85 -6.82
C THR A 144 12.87 -1.88 -5.65
N TYR A 145 13.93 -1.97 -4.83
CA TYR A 145 14.23 -1.01 -3.76
C TYR A 145 15.57 -0.33 -4.05
N LEU A 146 15.61 0.98 -3.85
CA LEU A 146 16.80 1.81 -4.00
C LEU A 146 17.13 2.48 -2.67
N GLY A 147 18.41 2.59 -2.35
CA GLY A 147 18.90 3.20 -1.13
C GLY A 147 20.08 4.14 -1.36
N ILE A 148 20.22 5.13 -0.48
CA ILE A 148 21.40 6.01 -0.44
C ILE A 148 22.11 5.79 0.90
N ARG A 149 23.44 5.65 0.84
CA ARG A 149 24.29 5.39 2.01
C ARG A 149 25.19 6.57 2.35
N ARG A 150 25.49 6.77 3.64
CA ARG A 150 26.50 7.71 4.15
C ARG A 150 27.32 7.05 5.25
N GLY A 151 28.64 7.11 5.15
CA GLY A 151 29.53 6.45 6.12
C GLY A 151 29.27 4.94 6.23
N GLY A 152 28.78 4.30 5.16
CA GLY A 152 28.40 2.87 5.14
C GLY A 152 26.95 2.59 5.56
N ALA A 153 26.28 3.46 6.32
CA ALA A 153 24.92 3.24 6.79
C ALA A 153 23.85 3.62 5.75
N LEU A 154 22.75 2.85 5.66
CA LEU A 154 21.57 3.20 4.88
C LEU A 154 20.83 4.38 5.53
N ILE A 155 20.77 5.52 4.84
CA ILE A 155 20.18 6.76 5.37
C ILE A 155 18.88 7.17 4.69
N ALA A 156 18.57 6.62 3.52
CA ALA A 156 17.33 6.87 2.81
C ALA A 156 17.03 5.69 1.88
N MET A 157 15.75 5.37 1.70
CA MET A 157 15.32 4.40 0.71
C MET A 157 13.95 4.74 0.13
N ALA A 158 13.66 4.17 -1.03
CA ALA A 158 12.34 4.09 -1.63
C ALA A 158 12.26 2.78 -2.42
N GLY A 159 11.06 2.28 -2.65
CA GLY A 159 10.91 1.10 -3.49
C GLY A 159 9.50 0.93 -4.02
N GLU A 160 9.23 -0.29 -4.46
CA GLU A 160 8.00 -0.66 -5.14
C GLU A 160 7.10 -1.48 -4.20
N ARG A 161 5.78 -1.43 -4.42
CA ARG A 161 4.82 -2.19 -3.58
C ARG A 161 3.73 -2.88 -4.36
N LEU A 162 2.59 -2.24 -4.62
CA LEU A 162 1.54 -2.84 -5.43
C LEU A 162 1.92 -2.79 -6.92
N HIS A 163 1.66 -3.87 -7.65
CA HIS A 163 1.99 -4.00 -9.07
C HIS A 163 0.76 -4.43 -9.91
N PRO A 164 -0.24 -3.55 -10.07
CA PRO A 164 -1.35 -3.82 -11.00
C PRO A 164 -0.84 -3.86 -12.45
N PRO A 165 -1.49 -4.59 -13.38
CA PRO A 165 -1.08 -4.60 -14.79
C PRO A 165 -0.88 -3.20 -15.39
N GLY A 166 0.33 -2.91 -15.86
CA GLY A 166 0.72 -1.61 -16.45
C GLY A 166 1.05 -0.50 -15.44
N TRP A 167 1.05 -0.78 -14.14
CA TRP A 167 1.28 0.19 -13.07
C TRP A 167 2.19 -0.36 -11.98
N THR A 168 2.98 0.50 -11.36
CA THR A 168 3.74 0.15 -10.13
C THR A 168 3.62 1.24 -9.09
N GLU A 169 3.36 0.83 -7.86
CA GLU A 169 3.27 1.74 -6.73
C GLU A 169 4.65 2.08 -6.19
N ILE A 170 4.96 3.38 -6.09
CA ILE A 170 6.10 3.86 -5.30
C ILE A 170 5.71 3.87 -3.83
N SER A 171 6.56 3.28 -2.99
CA SER A 171 6.32 3.11 -1.57
C SER A 171 7.61 3.14 -0.74
N ALA A 172 7.45 3.00 0.58
CA ALA A 172 8.52 2.94 1.57
C ALA A 172 9.54 4.10 1.44
N VAL A 173 9.08 5.27 1.02
CA VAL A 173 9.93 6.46 0.88
C VAL A 173 10.24 6.99 2.27
N CYS A 174 11.46 6.79 2.72
CA CYS A 174 11.92 7.33 4.00
C CYS A 174 13.34 7.86 3.94
N THR A 175 13.62 8.76 4.87
CA THR A 175 14.94 9.34 5.09
C THR A 175 15.15 9.48 6.58
N ASP A 176 16.30 9.03 7.04
CA ASP A 176 16.75 9.14 8.42
C ASP A 176 16.60 10.59 8.89
N PRO A 177 16.04 10.83 10.10
CA PRO A 177 15.83 12.19 10.61
C PRO A 177 17.05 13.11 10.55
N ALA A 178 18.26 12.56 10.74
CA ALA A 178 19.51 13.34 10.72
C ALA A 178 19.91 13.82 9.32
N PHE A 179 19.31 13.28 8.26
CA PHE A 179 19.66 13.55 6.85
C PHE A 179 18.50 14.17 6.05
N ARG A 180 17.44 14.63 6.74
CA ARG A 180 16.32 15.33 6.09
C ARG A 180 16.74 16.70 5.55
N GLY A 181 15.96 17.21 4.60
CA GLY A 181 16.22 18.51 3.96
C GLY A 181 17.28 18.50 2.86
N ALA A 182 17.95 17.37 2.62
CA ALA A 182 18.95 17.20 1.56
C ALA A 182 18.38 16.71 0.21
N GLY A 183 17.06 16.68 0.04
CA GLY A 183 16.40 16.26 -1.22
C GLY A 183 16.46 14.76 -1.53
N LEU A 184 16.86 13.91 -0.57
CA LEU A 184 17.06 12.46 -0.79
C LEU A 184 15.78 11.72 -1.21
N ALA A 185 14.63 12.06 -0.60
CA ALA A 185 13.35 11.47 -0.98
C ALA A 185 12.99 11.78 -2.45
N THR A 186 13.18 13.02 -2.89
CA THR A 186 12.95 13.45 -4.28
C THR A 186 13.81 12.64 -5.25
N ARG A 187 15.11 12.56 -4.96
CA ARG A 187 16.09 11.81 -5.77
C ARG A 187 15.68 10.35 -5.92
N LEU A 188 15.33 9.70 -4.80
CA LEU A 188 14.90 8.30 -4.80
C LEU A 188 13.56 8.10 -5.51
N ILE A 189 12.59 9.00 -5.37
CA ILE A 189 11.32 8.92 -6.11
C ILE A 189 11.56 9.00 -7.63
N HIS A 190 12.41 9.92 -8.08
CA HIS A 190 12.76 10.02 -9.50
C HIS A 190 13.45 8.75 -10.02
N ALA A 191 14.38 8.18 -9.25
CA ALA A 191 15.10 6.97 -9.61
C ALA A 191 14.18 5.73 -9.67
N VAL A 192 13.27 5.58 -8.70
CA VAL A 192 12.26 4.50 -8.74
C VAL A 192 11.31 4.72 -9.92
N ALA A 193 10.80 5.94 -10.13
CA ALA A 193 9.94 6.25 -11.27
C ALA A 193 10.64 5.99 -12.61
N HIS A 194 11.95 6.21 -12.70
CA HIS A 194 12.75 5.92 -13.88
C HIS A 194 12.74 4.42 -14.19
N GLY A 195 13.09 3.59 -13.19
CA GLY A 195 13.06 2.14 -13.35
C GLY A 195 11.65 1.59 -13.69
N ILE A 196 10.58 2.20 -13.17
CA ILE A 196 9.19 1.86 -13.53
C ILE A 196 8.91 2.16 -15.01
N ARG A 197 9.32 3.33 -15.50
CA ARG A 197 9.09 3.74 -16.89
C ARG A 197 9.95 2.98 -17.90
N GLU A 198 11.18 2.62 -17.56
CA GLU A 198 12.08 1.86 -18.44
C GLU A 198 11.48 0.52 -18.86
N ARG A 199 10.66 -0.10 -17.99
CA ARG A 199 9.94 -1.35 -18.28
C ARG A 199 8.51 -1.15 -18.80
N GLY A 200 8.15 0.08 -19.17
CA GLY A 200 6.87 0.40 -19.81
C GLY A 200 5.67 0.50 -18.87
N GLU A 201 5.91 0.73 -17.58
CA GLU A 201 4.86 0.84 -16.56
C GLU A 201 4.67 2.28 -16.10
N THR A 202 3.50 2.58 -15.51
CA THR A 202 3.19 3.92 -15.00
C THR A 202 3.30 3.98 -13.48
N PRO A 203 4.08 4.90 -12.91
CA PRO A 203 4.15 5.11 -11.46
C PRO A 203 2.82 5.63 -10.88
N PHE A 204 2.48 5.13 -9.69
CA PHE A 204 1.44 5.73 -8.84
C PHE A 204 1.84 5.62 -7.37
N LEU A 205 1.13 6.31 -6.49
CA LEU A 205 1.35 6.20 -5.05
C LEU A 205 0.10 6.55 -4.24
N HIS A 206 0.15 6.18 -2.96
CA HIS A 206 -0.84 6.57 -1.97
C HIS A 206 -0.22 7.41 -0.87
N SER A 207 -1.01 8.32 -0.31
CA SER A 207 -0.64 9.07 0.89
C SER A 207 -1.85 9.27 1.79
N ALA A 208 -1.61 9.41 3.09
CA ALA A 208 -2.64 9.91 3.99
C ALA A 208 -3.07 11.32 3.55
N ALA A 209 -4.38 11.58 3.51
CA ALA A 209 -4.90 12.89 3.09
C ALA A 209 -4.43 14.03 4.02
N THR A 210 -4.08 13.71 5.27
CA THR A 210 -3.52 14.65 6.25
C THR A 210 -2.03 14.96 6.01
N ASN A 211 -1.32 14.14 5.23
CA ASN A 211 0.11 14.35 4.93
C ASN A 211 0.30 15.35 3.78
N THR A 212 -0.15 16.59 4.03
CA THR A 212 -0.11 17.70 3.06
C THR A 212 1.31 18.08 2.62
N SER A 213 2.34 17.76 3.43
CA SER A 213 3.74 17.97 3.06
C SER A 213 4.16 17.01 1.94
N ALA A 214 3.92 15.71 2.13
CA ALA A 214 4.22 14.70 1.12
C ALA A 214 3.39 14.89 -0.16
N ILE A 215 2.10 15.24 -0.03
CA ILE A 215 1.23 15.50 -1.18
C ILE A 215 1.80 16.64 -2.04
N ARG A 216 2.17 17.78 -1.43
CA ARG A 216 2.78 18.90 -2.15
C ARG A 216 4.11 18.54 -2.79
N LEU A 217 4.91 17.71 -2.11
CA LEU A 217 6.12 17.16 -2.72
C LEU A 217 5.74 16.36 -3.97
N TYR A 218 4.89 15.34 -3.88
CA TYR A 218 4.51 14.50 -5.02
C TYR A 218 3.95 15.33 -6.19
N GLU A 219 3.09 16.31 -5.91
CA GLU A 219 2.59 17.24 -6.94
C GLU A 219 3.71 18.02 -7.61
N SER A 220 4.66 18.55 -6.83
CA SER A 220 5.83 19.25 -7.39
C SER A 220 6.75 18.34 -8.21
N LEU A 221 6.72 17.03 -7.98
CA LEU A 221 7.50 16.04 -8.73
C LEU A 221 6.80 15.61 -10.02
N GLY A 222 5.58 16.08 -10.31
CA GLY A 222 4.83 15.73 -11.52
C GLY A 222 3.81 14.61 -11.33
N PHE A 223 3.42 14.29 -10.09
CA PHE A 223 2.24 13.47 -9.85
C PHE A 223 0.98 14.34 -9.80
N ARG A 224 -0.17 13.80 -10.25
CA ARG A 224 -1.46 14.45 -10.04
C ARG A 224 -2.38 13.61 -9.16
N LEU A 225 -3.27 14.28 -8.43
CA LEU A 225 -4.34 13.61 -7.72
C LEU A 225 -5.24 12.86 -8.70
N ARG A 226 -5.40 11.54 -8.48
CA ARG A 226 -6.34 10.70 -9.23
C ARG A 226 -7.68 10.60 -8.51
N ARG A 227 -7.67 10.28 -7.22
CA ARG A 227 -8.87 10.10 -6.40
C ARG A 227 -8.58 10.17 -4.91
N THR A 228 -9.64 10.37 -4.12
CA THR A 228 -9.63 10.08 -2.69
C THR A 228 -10.00 8.60 -2.43
N THR A 229 -9.56 8.10 -1.29
CA THR A 229 -9.83 6.73 -0.82
C THR A 229 -9.90 6.71 0.71
N ARG A 230 -10.25 5.56 1.29
CA ARG A 230 -10.13 5.31 2.74
C ARG A 230 -9.16 4.16 2.97
N PHE A 231 -8.24 4.35 3.90
CA PHE A 231 -7.45 3.27 4.48
C PHE A 231 -8.15 2.85 5.76
N MET A 232 -8.75 1.67 5.76
CA MET A 232 -9.44 1.14 6.93
C MET A 232 -8.77 -0.15 7.37
N ALA A 233 -8.88 -0.47 8.65
CA ALA A 233 -8.64 -1.80 9.19
C ALA A 233 -9.79 -2.20 10.11
N ALA A 234 -10.05 -3.49 10.17
CA ALA A 234 -11.05 -4.04 11.08
C ALA A 234 -10.57 -5.34 11.70
N ARG A 235 -11.07 -5.62 12.89
CA ARG A 235 -10.82 -6.83 13.64
C ARG A 235 -11.85 -7.89 13.28
N VAL A 236 -11.35 -9.08 12.99
CA VAL A 236 -12.16 -10.28 12.76
C VAL A 236 -12.89 -10.64 14.06
N PRO A 237 -14.21 -10.91 14.02
CA PRO A 237 -14.96 -11.33 15.19
C PRO A 237 -14.34 -12.55 15.86
N VAL A 238 -14.27 -12.54 17.18
CA VAL A 238 -13.99 -13.76 17.95
C VAL A 238 -15.33 -14.47 18.16
N VAL A 239 -15.50 -15.63 17.54
CA VAL A 239 -16.63 -16.49 17.89
C VAL A 239 -16.26 -17.14 19.21
N GLU A 240 -16.79 -16.62 20.32
CA GLU A 240 -16.78 -17.39 21.56
C GLU A 240 -17.55 -18.67 21.29
N ALA A 241 -16.87 -19.82 21.45
CA ALA A 241 -17.56 -21.10 21.47
C ALA A 241 -18.55 -21.03 22.64
N GLY A 242 -19.83 -20.81 22.32
CA GLY A 242 -20.87 -20.68 23.32
C GLY A 242 -20.79 -21.86 24.27
N GLU A 243 -20.82 -21.55 25.57
CA GLU A 243 -21.03 -22.50 26.64
C GLU A 243 -22.04 -23.56 26.18
N GLU A 244 -21.62 -24.83 26.19
CA GLU A 244 -22.55 -25.94 26.17
C GLU A 244 -23.64 -25.61 27.19
N ARG A 245 -24.86 -25.39 26.70
CA ARG A 245 -26.04 -25.48 27.55
C ARG A 245 -26.09 -26.92 28.02
N VAL A 246 -25.43 -27.20 29.14
CA VAL A 246 -25.66 -28.38 29.95
C VAL A 246 -27.08 -28.24 30.46
N GLY A 247 -28.01 -28.82 29.71
CA GLY A 247 -29.37 -29.01 30.15
C GLY A 247 -29.36 -29.94 31.36
N ALA A 248 -29.95 -29.48 32.45
CA ALA A 248 -30.52 -30.29 33.52
C ALA A 248 -31.89 -29.70 33.88
#